data_AF-A0A358U0K9-F1
#
_entry.id   AF-A0A358U0K9-F1
#
_cell.length_a   1.000
_cell.length_b   1.000
_cell.length_c   1.000
_cell.angle_alpha   90.00
_cell.angle_beta   90.00
_cell.angle_gamma   90.00
#
_symmetry.space_group_name_H-M   'P 1'
#
loop_
_entity.id
_entity.type
_entity.pdbx_description
1 polymer ?
#
loop_
_entity_poly.entity_id
_entity_poly.type
_entity_poly.pdbx_seq_one_letter_code
_entity_poly.pdbx_strand_id
1 'polypeptide(L)' 'VEAISQCPVSYGRRNKFKTPADMLLWQKEHAFQAGKQATREEDFQIGEIFKSQAPEYTQEYDKLRQRLREGSHHG' A
#
# COMPACT_ATOMS: atom_id res chain seq x y z
N VAL A 1 2.72 3.39 0.20
CA VAL A 1 1.52 3.62 1.04
C VAL A 1 0.41 4.04 0.12
N GLU A 2 -0.71 3.33 0.14
CA GLU A 2 -1.89 3.67 -0.63
C GLU A 2 -2.93 4.30 0.29
N ALA A 3 -3.64 5.31 -0.21
CA ALA A 3 -4.64 6.03 0.56
C ALA A 3 -5.92 6.20 -0.26
N ILE A 4 -7.05 5.83 0.33
CA ILE A 4 -8.36 6.08 -0.25
C ILE A 4 -8.75 7.50 0.11
N SER A 5 -8.83 8.37 -0.91
CA SER A 5 -9.27 9.75 -0.76
C SER A 5 -10.65 9.93 -1.36
N GLN A 6 -11.52 10.60 -0.62
CA GLN A 6 -12.89 10.83 -1.03
C GLN A 6 -12.99 11.91 -2.12
N CYS A 7 -13.82 11.72 -3.15
CA CYS A 7 -14.17 12.75 -4.14
C CYS A 7 -15.70 12.94 -4.21
N PRO A 8 -16.28 13.82 -3.37
CA PRO A 8 -17.74 13.90 -3.20
C PRO A 8 -18.45 14.42 -4.46
N VAL A 9 -17.78 15.22 -5.28
CA VAL A 9 -18.38 15.84 -6.48
C VAL A 9 -18.53 14.83 -7.62
N SER A 10 -17.48 14.10 -7.98
CA SER A 10 -17.51 13.20 -9.13
C SER A 10 -17.97 11.81 -8.74
N TYR A 11 -17.30 11.19 -7.76
CA TYR A 11 -17.62 9.83 -7.33
C TYR A 11 -18.88 9.82 -6.45
N GLY A 12 -18.96 10.72 -5.46
CA GLY A 12 -20.09 10.78 -4.53
C GLY A 12 -21.44 10.93 -5.23
N ARG A 13 -21.56 11.92 -6.13
CA ARG A 13 -22.79 12.16 -6.89
C ARG A 13 -23.20 11.01 -7.80
N ARG A 14 -22.24 10.36 -8.49
CA ARG A 14 -22.51 9.22 -9.39
C ARG A 14 -22.96 7.98 -8.62
N ASN A 15 -22.43 7.78 -7.41
CA ASN A 15 -22.75 6.65 -6.54
C ASN A 15 -23.82 6.96 -5.48
N LYS A 16 -24.59 8.05 -5.68
CA LYS A 16 -25.76 8.41 -4.87
C LYS A 16 -25.48 8.63 -3.38
N PHE A 17 -24.26 9.01 -3.01
CA PHE A 17 -23.99 9.50 -1.66
C PHE A 17 -24.74 10.82 -1.44
N LYS A 18 -25.55 10.90 -0.37
CA LYS A 18 -26.39 12.08 -0.10
C LYS A 18 -25.54 13.29 0.30
N THR A 19 -24.50 13.08 1.09
CA THR A 19 -23.56 14.12 1.54
C THR A 19 -22.11 13.63 1.50
N PRO A 20 -21.11 14.53 1.49
CA PRO A 20 -19.72 14.15 1.66
C PRO A 20 -19.45 13.39 2.97
N ALA A 21 -20.18 13.71 4.05
CA ALA A 21 -20.04 13.04 5.33
C ALA A 21 -20.49 11.56 5.26
N ASP A 22 -21.55 11.27 4.50
CA ASP A 22 -22.02 9.89 4.30
C ASP A 22 -20.96 9.04 3.59
N MET A 23 -20.17 9.64 2.70
CA MET A 23 -19.10 8.93 2.01
C MET A 23 -17.91 8.63 2.92
N LEU A 24 -17.54 9.56 3.81
CA LEU A 24 -16.54 9.29 4.86
C LEU A 24 -17.02 8.20 5.82
N LEU A 25 -18.30 8.24 6.20
CA LEU A 25 -18.88 7.23 7.08
C LEU A 25 -18.86 5.86 6.40
N TRP A 26 -19.25 5.79 5.12
CA TRP A 26 -19.17 4.57 4.34
C TRP A 26 -17.73 4.04 4.26
N GLN A 27 -16.74 4.88 3.96
CA GLN A 27 -15.33 4.47 3.94
C GLN A 27 -14.88 3.93 5.30
N LYS A 28 -15.29 4.57 6.40
CA LYS A 28 -14.99 4.09 7.76
C LYS A 28 -15.62 2.72 8.06
N GLU A 29 -16.86 2.51 7.61
CA GLU A 29 -17.60 1.27 7.86
C GLU A 29 -17.13 0.08 7.01
N HIS A 30 -16.63 0.34 5.81
CA HIS A 30 -16.15 -0.69 4.88
C HIS A 30 -14.64 -0.93 4.99
N ALA A 31 -13.91 -0.10 5.73
CA ALA A 31 -12.49 -0.33 6.02
C ALA A 31 -12.31 -1.38 7.13
N PHE A 32 -11.48 -2.39 6.90
CA PHE A 32 -11.06 -3.35 7.93
C PHE A 32 -9.55 -3.50 8.05
N GLN A 33 -9.06 -3.84 9.24
CA GLN A 33 -7.62 -4.00 9.51
C GLN A 33 -7.04 -5.20 8.77
N ALA A 34 -5.81 -5.03 8.28
CA ALA A 34 -5.04 -6.10 7.66
C ALA A 34 -4.98 -7.38 8.51
N GLY A 35 -5.16 -8.53 7.85
CA GLY A 35 -5.22 -9.84 8.51
C GLY A 35 -6.59 -10.24 9.05
N LYS A 36 -7.61 -9.37 8.95
CA LYS A 36 -9.02 -9.75 9.19
C LYS A 36 -9.71 -10.15 7.88
N GLN A 37 -10.86 -10.81 7.98
CA GLN A 37 -11.67 -11.18 6.83
C GLN A 37 -12.71 -10.10 6.52
N ALA A 38 -12.96 -9.87 5.23
CA ALA A 38 -14.05 -9.03 4.76
C ALA A 38 -15.41 -9.61 5.21
N THR A 39 -16.34 -8.74 5.59
CA THR A 39 -17.71 -9.13 5.96
C THR A 39 -18.68 -8.87 4.80
N ARG A 40 -18.38 -7.87 3.97
CA ARG A 40 -19.12 -7.47 2.79
C ARG A 40 -18.21 -7.53 1.57
N GLU A 41 -18.80 -7.67 0.38
CA GLU A 41 -18.07 -7.68 -0.89
C GLU A 41 -17.34 -6.35 -1.15
N GLU A 42 -17.91 -5.23 -0.68
CA GLU A 42 -17.38 -3.89 -0.90
C GLU A 42 -16.37 -3.44 0.19
N ASP A 43 -16.09 -4.31 1.16
CA ASP A 43 -15.13 -4.03 2.23
C ASP A 43 -13.70 -4.00 1.68
N PHE A 44 -12.85 -3.13 2.22
CA PHE A 44 -11.45 -2.97 1.81
C PHE A 44 -10.49 -2.95 2.99
N GLN A 45 -9.30 -3.50 2.75
CA GLN A 45 -8.27 -3.65 3.78
C GLN A 45 -7.46 -2.37 3.97
N ILE A 46 -7.19 -2.01 5.22
CA ILE A 46 -6.32 -0.90 5.62
C ILE A 46 -5.25 -1.39 6.61
N GLY A 47 -4.14 -0.65 6.71
CA GLY A 47 -3.01 -0.97 7.58
C GLY A 47 -1.83 -1.58 6.82
N GLU A 48 -0.97 -2.31 7.52
CA GLU A 48 0.20 -2.98 6.94
C GLU A 48 -0.22 -4.31 6.32
N ILE A 49 -0.52 -4.28 5.02
CA ILE A 49 -0.99 -5.47 4.27
C ILE A 49 0.12 -6.51 4.12
N PHE A 50 1.35 -6.06 3.87
CA PHE A 50 2.51 -6.92 3.71
C PHE A 50 3.77 -6.21 4.17
N LYS A 51 4.64 -6.97 4.83
CA LYS A 51 5.98 -6.55 5.22
C LYS A 51 6.93 -7.73 5.14
N SER A 52 8.03 -7.52 4.43
CA SER A 52 9.17 -8.44 4.44
C SER A 52 10.46 -7.64 4.55
N GLN A 53 11.50 -8.31 5.02
CA GLN A 53 12.86 -7.78 4.92
C GLN A 53 13.51 -8.38 3.68
N ALA A 54 14.10 -7.51 2.86
CA ALA A 54 14.95 -7.88 1.75
C ALA A 54 16.13 -6.91 1.71
N PRO A 55 17.30 -7.32 1.19
CA PRO A 55 18.41 -6.40 0.96
C PRO A 55 17.97 -5.24 0.07
N GLU A 56 18.39 -4.03 0.44
CA GLU A 56 18.20 -2.86 -0.42
C GLU A 56 19.03 -3.00 -1.68
N TYR A 57 18.55 -2.40 -2.77
CA TYR A 57 19.26 -2.41 -4.05
C TYR A 57 20.71 -1.92 -3.90
N THR A 58 20.93 -0.87 -3.11
CA THR A 58 22.27 -0.30 -2.87
C THR A 58 23.18 -1.26 -2.12
N GLN A 59 22.65 -2.03 -1.16
CA GLN A 59 23.42 -3.03 -0.43
C GLN A 59 23.90 -4.15 -1.36
N GLU A 60 23.03 -4.65 -2.24
CA GLU A 60 23.41 -5.68 -3.23
C GLU A 60 24.37 -5.13 -4.29
N TYR A 61 24.18 -3.87 -4.69
CA TYR A 61 25.09 -3.20 -5.61
C TYR A 61 26.50 -3.05 -5.02
N ASP A 62 26.61 -2.66 -3.75
CA ASP A 62 27.91 -2.53 -3.08
C ASP A 62 28.61 -3.89 -2.92
N LYS A 63 27.86 -4.95 -2.60
CA LYS A 63 28.38 -6.33 -2.61
C LYS A 63 28.91 -6.74 -3.98
N LEU A 64 28.24 -6.34 -5.07
CA LEU A 64 28.73 -6.60 -6.43
C LEU A 64 30.04 -5.84 -6.71
N ARG A 65 30.09 -4.55 -6.38
CA ARG A 65 31.30 -3.73 -6.59
C ARG A 65 32.48 -4.27 -5.81
N GLN A 66 32.28 -4.70 -4.57
CA GLN A 66 33.33 -5.28 -3.75
C GLN A 66 33.88 -6.56 -4.39
N ARG A 67 33.01 -7.50 -4.80
CA ARG A 67 33.43 -8.72 -5.49
C ARG A 67 34.27 -8.44 -6.74
N LEU A 68 33.88 -7.45 -7.54
CA LEU A 68 34.63 -7.07 -8.74
C LEU A 68 35.99 -6.44 -8.42
N ARG A 69 36.09 -5.64 -7.36
CA ARG A 69 37.37 -5.08 -6.89
C ARG A 69 38.31 -6.16 -6.40
N GLU A 70 37.83 -7.10 -5.60
CA GLU A 70 38.62 -8.23 -5.09
C GLU A 70 39.14 -9.13 -6.22
N GLY A 71 38.32 -9.39 -7.24
CA GLY A 71 38.71 -10.14 -8.43
C GLY A 71 39.75 -9.42 -9.31
N SER A 72 39.78 -8.09 -9.28
CA SER A 72 40.75 -7.28 -10.04
C SER A 72 42.13 -7.19 -9.38
N HIS A 73 42.24 -7.53 -8.08
CA HIS A 73 43.50 -7.52 -7.33
C HIS A 73 44.25 -8.88 -7.32
N HIS A 74 43.66 -9.93 -7.91
CA HIS A 74 44.26 -11.27 -8.02
C HIS A 74 44.72 -11.61 -9.46
N GLY A 75 44.83 -10.61 -10.34
CA GLY A 75 45.33 -10.73 -11.71
C GLY A 75 46.68 -10.05 -11.90
#